data_AF-A0A3A1WTE7-F1
#
_entry.id   AF-A0A3A1WTE7-F1
#
_cell.length_a   1.000
_cell.length_b   1.000
_cell.length_c   1.000
_cell.angle_alpha   90.00
_cell.angle_beta   90.00
_cell.angle_gamma   90.00
#
_symmetry.space_group_name_H-M   'P 1'
#
loop_
_entity.id
_entity.type
_entity.pdbx_description
1 polymer ?
#
loop_
_entity_poly.entity_id
_entity_poly.type
_entity_poly.pdbx_seq_one_letter_code
_entity_poly.pdbx_strand_id
1 'polypeptide(L)'
;MNAHLFLDIQAIQTVPPCNINRDDAGSPKTAQYGGVTRARVSSQCWKHSMREYFKEHSVDSNVGMRSKNIVKYLADKIVALKPELSEQEALDLANKTLNNAGVKTKTNKGKITPVVNVLFFLGENQANSLAQAAVNNIKDKKQLQEILKDNPPIDIALFGRMLADDASLNEDASSQVAHAISTHAIRTEFDYYTAVDDLSTEDNNAGAGMLGTIEYNSSTLYRYANVAVHEFSHQLSDNKESTINALRLFIEAFANAMPTGKVNTFANQ
;
A
#
# COMPACT_ATOMS: atom_id res chain seq x y z
N MET A 1 -23.59 -15.17 -20.69
CA MET A 1 -23.97 -13.74 -20.61
C MET A 1 -22.79 -13.00 -20.00
N ASN A 2 -22.04 -12.24 -20.81
CA ASN A 2 -21.02 -11.32 -20.30
C ASN A 2 -21.73 -10.11 -19.72
N ALA A 3 -22.20 -10.23 -18.48
CA ALA A 3 -22.69 -9.07 -17.75
C ALA A 3 -21.47 -8.36 -17.16
N HIS A 4 -21.09 -7.23 -17.76
CA HIS A 4 -20.11 -6.32 -17.17
C HIS A 4 -20.72 -5.72 -15.91
N LEU A 5 -20.49 -6.39 -14.78
CA LEU A 5 -20.97 -5.97 -13.47
C LEU A 5 -19.96 -5.02 -12.84
N PHE A 6 -20.45 -3.88 -12.36
CA PHE A 6 -19.69 -2.87 -11.65
C PHE A 6 -20.33 -2.59 -10.29
N LEU A 7 -19.49 -2.44 -9.27
CA LEU A 7 -19.87 -2.04 -7.91
C LEU A 7 -19.38 -0.62 -7.66
N ASP A 8 -20.32 0.32 -7.54
CA ASP A 8 -20.03 1.72 -7.16
C ASP A 8 -20.21 1.91 -5.65
N ILE A 9 -19.26 2.61 -5.04
CA ILE A 9 -19.26 2.93 -3.61
C ILE A 9 -19.03 4.43 -3.45
N GLN A 10 -19.92 5.07 -2.70
CA GLN A 10 -19.87 6.49 -2.40
C GLN A 10 -20.01 6.71 -0.90
N ALA A 11 -19.27 7.67 -0.37
CA ALA A 11 -19.42 8.09 1.02
C ALA A 11 -19.23 9.60 1.17
N ILE A 12 -19.98 10.16 2.12
CA ILE A 12 -19.77 11.51 2.64
C ILE A 12 -19.23 11.35 4.05
N GLN A 13 -18.04 11.88 4.31
CA GLN A 13 -17.35 11.70 5.58
C GLN A 13 -16.80 13.02 6.10
N THR A 14 -17.29 13.44 7.26
CA THR A 14 -16.77 14.61 7.96
C THR A 14 -15.50 14.24 8.72
N VAL A 15 -14.46 15.04 8.55
CA VAL A 15 -13.20 14.89 9.27
C VAL A 15 -12.97 16.17 10.08
N PRO A 16 -12.64 16.07 11.39
CA PRO A 16 -12.34 17.23 12.23
C PRO A 16 -11.09 17.99 11.74
N PRO A 17 -10.71 19.12 12.36
CA PRO A 17 -9.44 19.77 12.10
C PRO A 17 -8.29 18.75 12.07
N CYS A 18 -7.64 18.60 10.91
CA CYS A 18 -6.62 17.58 10.71
C CYS A 18 -5.67 17.88 9.55
N ASN A 19 -4.59 17.10 9.49
CA ASN A 19 -3.68 17.05 8.35
C ASN A 19 -3.38 15.59 7.96
N ILE A 20 -4.44 14.87 7.55
CA ILE A 20 -4.39 13.44 7.21
C ILE A 20 -3.56 13.13 5.96
N ASN A 21 -3.42 14.09 5.04
CA ASN A 21 -2.63 13.93 3.84
C ASN A 21 -1.98 15.24 3.38
N ARG A 22 -0.65 15.30 3.49
CA ARG A 22 0.17 16.48 3.21
C ARG A 22 1.10 16.34 2.03
N ASP A 23 1.52 17.47 1.47
CA ASP A 23 2.61 17.56 0.50
C ASP A 23 4.00 17.54 1.18
N ASP A 24 5.03 17.82 0.39
CA ASP A 24 6.43 17.89 0.79
C ASP A 24 6.76 19.10 1.67
N ALA A 25 5.97 20.18 1.59
CA ALA A 25 6.08 21.34 2.49
C ALA A 25 5.37 21.12 3.84
N GLY A 26 4.56 20.07 3.94
CA GLY A 26 3.80 19.72 5.15
C GLY A 26 2.37 20.26 5.15
N SER A 27 1.95 20.97 4.10
CA SER A 27 0.63 21.53 3.94
C SER A 27 -0.41 20.46 3.56
N PRO A 28 -1.66 20.53 4.06
CA PRO A 28 -2.73 19.66 3.60
C PRO A 28 -2.92 19.79 2.08
N LYS A 29 -3.02 18.66 1.38
CA LYS A 29 -3.22 18.68 -0.06
C LYS A 29 -4.58 19.30 -0.41
N THR A 30 -4.59 20.09 -1.49
CA THR A 30 -5.80 20.75 -2.00
C THR A 30 -6.06 20.40 -3.47
N ALA A 31 -7.22 20.81 -3.98
CA ALA A 31 -7.57 20.81 -5.39
C ALA A 31 -8.51 21.99 -5.73
N GLN A 32 -8.45 22.46 -6.98
CA GLN A 32 -9.43 23.41 -7.52
C GLN A 32 -10.59 22.63 -8.16
N TYR A 33 -11.83 22.89 -7.73
CA TYR A 33 -13.01 22.29 -8.33
C TYR A 33 -14.25 23.16 -8.15
N GLY A 34 -14.89 23.51 -9.27
CA GLY A 34 -16.00 24.45 -9.29
C GLY A 34 -15.60 25.88 -8.91
N GLY A 35 -14.37 26.29 -9.26
CA GLY A 35 -13.85 27.65 -9.01
C GLY A 35 -13.42 27.93 -7.57
N VAL A 36 -13.40 26.93 -6.69
CA VAL A 36 -12.99 27.08 -5.29
C VAL A 36 -11.95 26.02 -4.88
N THR A 37 -11.09 26.41 -3.93
CA THR A 37 -10.14 25.51 -3.28
C THR A 37 -10.86 24.54 -2.36
N ARG A 38 -10.57 23.25 -2.51
CA ARG A 38 -11.14 22.15 -1.72
C ARG A 38 -10.04 21.34 -1.06
N ALA A 39 -10.32 20.78 0.12
CA ALA A 39 -9.42 19.80 0.72
C ALA A 39 -9.37 18.60 -0.23
N ARG A 40 -8.19 17.98 -0.34
CA ARG A 40 -8.00 16.77 -1.12
C ARG A 40 -7.19 15.78 -0.30
N VAL A 41 -7.70 14.57 -0.14
CA VAL A 41 -6.87 13.45 0.29
C VAL A 41 -6.75 12.42 -0.83
N SER A 42 -5.50 12.03 -1.05
CA SER A 42 -5.09 11.38 -2.28
C SER A 42 -5.53 9.92 -2.35
N SER A 43 -5.87 9.43 -3.55
CA SER A 43 -6.34 8.05 -3.74
C SER A 43 -5.32 7.03 -3.24
N GLN A 44 -4.01 7.29 -3.42
CA GLN A 44 -2.96 6.44 -2.88
C GLN A 44 -2.93 6.39 -1.34
N CYS A 45 -3.34 7.48 -0.68
CA CYS A 45 -3.43 7.54 0.78
C CYS A 45 -4.56 6.64 1.27
N TRP A 46 -5.74 6.73 0.65
CA TRP A 46 -6.87 5.86 0.92
C TRP A 46 -6.58 4.40 0.60
N LYS A 47 -6.04 4.11 -0.58
CA LYS A 47 -5.64 2.74 -0.97
C LYS A 47 -4.61 2.16 0.00
N HIS A 48 -3.71 2.97 0.55
CA HIS A 48 -2.77 2.50 1.56
C HIS A 48 -3.49 2.14 2.87
N SER A 49 -4.35 3.01 3.40
CA SER A 49 -5.15 2.71 4.59
C SER A 49 -6.02 1.46 4.40
N MET A 50 -6.65 1.32 3.22
CA MET A 50 -7.44 0.12 2.90
C MET A 50 -6.58 -1.14 2.88
N ARG A 51 -5.35 -1.07 2.35
CA ARG A 51 -4.42 -2.22 2.38
C ARG A 51 -4.04 -2.62 3.81
N GLU A 52 -3.79 -1.67 4.70
CA GLU A 52 -3.52 -2.00 6.11
C GLU A 52 -4.75 -2.63 6.76
N TYR A 53 -5.95 -2.10 6.48
CA TYR A 53 -7.19 -2.72 6.93
C TYR A 53 -7.34 -4.16 6.44
N PHE A 54 -7.00 -4.44 5.18
CA PHE A 54 -7.01 -5.81 4.64
C PHE A 54 -6.08 -6.74 5.42
N LYS A 55 -4.88 -6.31 5.80
CA LYS A 55 -3.96 -7.17 6.57
C LYS A 55 -4.52 -7.53 7.93
N GLU A 56 -5.22 -6.60 8.58
CA GLU A 56 -5.78 -6.79 9.91
C GLU A 56 -7.07 -7.63 9.90
N HIS A 57 -7.86 -7.55 8.81
CA HIS A 57 -9.22 -8.10 8.77
C HIS A 57 -9.43 -9.19 7.70
N SER A 58 -8.42 -9.52 6.89
CA SER A 58 -8.52 -10.64 5.95
C SER A 58 -8.40 -11.97 6.70
N VAL A 59 -9.39 -12.84 6.52
CA VAL A 59 -9.44 -14.17 7.15
C VAL A 59 -8.30 -15.08 6.65
N ASP A 60 -7.90 -14.93 5.39
CA ASP A 60 -6.98 -15.84 4.71
C ASP A 60 -5.55 -15.28 4.51
N SER A 61 -5.19 -14.16 5.15
CA SER A 61 -3.88 -13.49 4.97
C SER A 61 -3.48 -13.24 3.50
N ASN A 62 -4.44 -13.23 2.57
CA ASN A 62 -4.18 -13.13 1.13
C ASN A 62 -3.98 -11.66 0.68
N VAL A 63 -3.05 -10.98 1.36
CA VAL A 63 -2.64 -9.60 1.09
C VAL A 63 -1.16 -9.59 0.70
N GLY A 64 -0.84 -8.89 -0.38
CA GLY A 64 0.51 -8.80 -0.91
C GLY A 64 1.47 -8.03 -0.01
N MET A 65 2.70 -8.53 0.08
CA MET A 65 3.80 -7.84 0.73
C MET A 65 4.50 -6.93 -0.27
N ARG A 66 4.42 -5.61 -0.06
CA ARG A 66 5.19 -4.60 -0.80
C ARG A 66 6.52 -4.32 -0.11
N SER A 67 7.64 -4.73 -0.71
CA SER A 67 8.96 -4.47 -0.14
C SER A 67 10.06 -4.41 -1.19
N LYS A 68 11.22 -3.82 -0.83
CA LYS A 68 12.48 -4.02 -1.57
C LYS A 68 13.26 -5.23 -1.05
N ASN A 69 12.97 -5.68 0.16
CA ASN A 69 13.65 -6.81 0.82
C ASN A 69 12.98 -8.16 0.48
N ILE A 70 12.39 -8.29 -0.70
CA ILE A 70 11.71 -9.52 -1.13
C ILE A 70 12.67 -10.70 -1.22
N VAL A 71 13.96 -10.45 -1.50
CA VAL A 71 14.98 -11.52 -1.50
C VAL A 71 15.06 -12.19 -0.13
N LYS A 72 15.10 -11.40 0.96
CA LYS A 72 15.11 -11.95 2.31
C LYS A 72 13.81 -12.68 2.63
N TYR A 73 12.67 -12.06 2.31
CA TYR A 73 11.36 -12.70 2.51
C TYR A 73 11.25 -14.06 1.80
N LEU A 74 11.75 -14.17 0.57
CA LEU A 74 11.78 -15.44 -0.16
C LEU A 74 12.79 -16.43 0.43
N ALA A 75 13.97 -15.96 0.86
CA ALA A 75 14.96 -16.81 1.51
C ALA A 75 14.44 -17.41 2.83
N ASP A 76 13.74 -16.61 3.64
CA ASP A 76 13.11 -17.08 4.88
C ASP A 76 12.10 -18.22 4.59
N LYS A 77 11.34 -18.11 3.49
CA LYS A 77 10.43 -19.18 3.02
C LYS A 77 11.19 -20.41 2.50
N ILE A 78 12.33 -20.23 1.82
CA ILE A 78 13.19 -21.35 1.36
C ILE A 78 13.77 -22.11 2.55
N VAL A 79 14.29 -21.41 3.57
CA VAL A 79 14.82 -22.03 4.79
C VAL A 79 13.73 -22.80 5.53
N ALA A 80 12.50 -22.28 5.58
CA ALA A 80 11.38 -23.00 6.15
C ALA A 80 11.05 -24.33 5.42
N LEU A 81 11.24 -24.39 4.10
CA LEU A 81 11.04 -25.60 3.30
C LEU A 81 12.22 -26.58 3.35
N LYS A 82 13.45 -26.05 3.44
CA LYS A 82 14.68 -26.81 3.54
C LYS A 82 15.57 -26.24 4.66
N PRO A 83 15.36 -26.67 5.91
CA PRO A 83 16.13 -26.20 7.07
C PRO A 83 17.62 -26.54 7.01
N GLU A 84 18.02 -27.45 6.12
CA GLU A 84 19.41 -27.87 5.90
C GLU A 84 20.25 -26.80 5.17
N LEU A 85 19.60 -25.86 4.46
CA LEU A 85 20.29 -24.78 3.76
C LEU A 85 20.75 -23.71 4.75
N SER A 86 21.98 -23.24 4.60
CA SER A 86 22.43 -22.05 5.32
C SER A 86 21.66 -20.80 4.85
N GLU A 87 21.52 -19.81 5.74
CA GLU A 87 20.86 -18.53 5.41
C GLU A 87 21.47 -17.86 4.16
N GLN A 88 22.80 -17.97 4.00
CA GLN A 88 23.51 -17.40 2.86
C GLN A 88 23.19 -18.14 1.55
N GLU A 89 23.10 -19.47 1.56
CA GLU A 89 22.72 -20.25 0.38
C GLU A 89 21.27 -19.99 -0.02
N ALA A 90 20.37 -19.86 0.96
CA ALA A 90 18.98 -19.52 0.70
C ALA A 90 18.84 -18.11 0.09
N LEU A 91 19.62 -17.13 0.56
CA LEU A 91 19.68 -15.79 -0.03
C LEU A 91 20.18 -15.80 -1.47
N ASP A 92 21.24 -16.55 -1.76
CA ASP A 92 21.78 -16.66 -3.11
C ASP A 92 20.80 -17.36 -4.06
N LEU A 93 20.09 -18.38 -3.56
CA LEU A 93 19.07 -19.10 -4.33
C LEU A 93 17.83 -18.22 -4.60
N ALA A 94 17.36 -17.49 -3.59
CA ALA A 94 16.28 -16.52 -3.74
C ALA A 94 16.66 -15.43 -4.76
N ASN A 95 17.88 -14.91 -4.66
CA ASN A 95 18.38 -13.88 -5.57
C ASN A 95 18.45 -14.38 -7.02
N LYS A 96 18.95 -15.60 -7.25
CA LYS A 96 18.98 -16.22 -8.58
C LYS A 96 17.57 -16.43 -9.13
N THR A 97 16.65 -16.93 -8.30
CA THR A 97 15.27 -17.22 -8.71
C THR A 97 14.54 -15.94 -9.13
N LEU A 98 14.67 -14.85 -8.36
CA LEU A 98 14.06 -13.56 -8.69
C LEU A 98 14.62 -12.95 -9.98
N ASN A 99 15.94 -13.00 -10.17
CA ASN A 99 16.55 -12.53 -11.42
C ASN A 99 16.13 -13.37 -12.63
N ASN A 100 16.03 -14.69 -12.49
CA ASN A 100 15.51 -15.58 -13.53
C ASN A 100 14.04 -15.27 -13.88
N ALA A 101 13.24 -14.89 -12.89
CA ALA A 101 11.84 -14.47 -13.08
C ALA A 101 11.70 -13.08 -13.74
N GLY A 102 12.80 -12.34 -13.93
CA GLY A 102 12.80 -10.98 -14.50
C GLY A 102 12.75 -9.84 -13.47
N VAL A 103 12.82 -10.16 -12.17
CA VAL A 103 12.85 -9.18 -11.08
C VAL A 103 14.29 -8.83 -10.74
N LYS A 104 14.78 -7.70 -11.25
CA LYS A 104 16.18 -7.29 -11.07
C LYS A 104 16.51 -6.91 -9.64
N THR A 105 17.63 -7.40 -9.15
CA THR A 105 18.15 -7.07 -7.81
C THR A 105 19.44 -6.26 -7.89
N LYS A 106 19.76 -5.55 -6.79
CA LYS A 106 21.02 -4.84 -6.57
C LYS A 106 21.50 -5.07 -5.15
N THR A 107 22.81 -5.03 -4.98
CA THR A 107 23.44 -4.98 -3.66
C THR A 107 23.79 -3.53 -3.35
N ASN A 108 23.25 -2.99 -2.26
CA ASN A 108 23.59 -1.63 -1.82
C ASN A 108 24.98 -1.65 -1.15
N LYS A 109 25.78 -0.60 -1.38
CA LYS A 109 27.09 -0.42 -0.72
C LYS A 109 26.92 -0.54 0.81
N GLY A 110 27.56 -1.55 1.41
CA GLY A 110 27.53 -1.81 2.86
C GLY A 110 26.49 -2.83 3.35
N LYS A 111 25.65 -3.41 2.49
CA LYS A 111 24.75 -4.53 2.85
C LYS A 111 25.16 -5.82 2.15
N ILE A 112 25.20 -6.93 2.89
CA ILE A 112 25.49 -8.27 2.36
C ILE A 112 24.29 -8.79 1.55
N THR A 113 23.06 -8.43 1.96
CA THR A 113 21.83 -8.93 1.34
C THR A 113 21.42 -8.12 0.09
N PRO A 114 21.25 -8.76 -1.08
CA PRO A 114 20.70 -8.10 -2.25
C PRO A 114 19.23 -7.72 -2.04
N VAL A 115 18.82 -6.60 -2.63
CA VAL A 115 17.46 -6.08 -2.57
C VAL A 115 16.93 -5.88 -3.98
N VAL A 116 15.62 -5.95 -4.18
CA VAL A 116 15.01 -5.65 -5.47
C VAL A 116 15.21 -4.16 -5.81
N ASN A 117 15.47 -3.85 -7.08
CA ASN A 117 15.74 -2.49 -7.54
C ASN A 117 14.60 -1.52 -7.26
N VAL A 118 13.38 -2.01 -7.44
CA VAL A 118 12.11 -1.30 -7.27
C VAL A 118 11.26 -1.96 -6.20
N LEU A 119 10.25 -1.25 -5.70
CA LEU A 119 9.28 -1.84 -4.77
C LEU A 119 8.51 -2.94 -5.51
N PHE A 120 8.57 -4.15 -5.00
CA PHE A 120 7.87 -5.29 -5.59
C PHE A 120 6.77 -5.78 -4.65
N PHE A 121 5.64 -6.17 -5.23
CA PHE A 121 4.51 -6.75 -4.52
C PHE A 121 4.49 -8.25 -4.79
N LEU A 122 4.51 -9.03 -3.71
CA LEU A 122 4.48 -10.48 -3.77
C LEU A 122 3.47 -11.03 -2.77
N GLY A 123 2.57 -11.89 -3.25
CA GLY A 123 1.65 -12.65 -2.39
C GLY A 123 2.34 -13.73 -1.60
N GLU A 124 1.76 -14.13 -0.47
CA GLU A 124 2.29 -15.24 0.32
C GLU A 124 2.27 -16.57 -0.45
N ASN A 125 1.16 -16.89 -1.14
CA ASN A 125 1.05 -18.10 -1.96
C ASN A 125 2.06 -18.10 -3.12
N GLN A 126 2.26 -16.95 -3.76
CA GLN A 126 3.24 -16.75 -4.81
C GLN A 126 4.66 -16.92 -4.27
N ALA A 127 4.95 -16.39 -3.08
CA ALA A 127 6.24 -16.55 -2.42
C ALA A 127 6.53 -18.01 -2.06
N ASN A 128 5.56 -18.73 -1.51
CA ASN A 128 5.70 -20.14 -1.17
C ASN A 128 5.93 -21.00 -2.43
N SER A 129 5.18 -20.73 -3.49
CA SER A 129 5.33 -21.43 -4.77
C SER A 129 6.67 -21.13 -5.45
N LEU A 130 7.13 -19.87 -5.39
CA LEU A 130 8.47 -19.50 -5.83
C LEU A 130 9.57 -20.16 -4.99
N ALA A 131 9.39 -20.27 -3.68
CA ALA A 131 10.34 -20.94 -2.81
C ALA A 131 10.45 -22.43 -3.15
N GLN A 132 9.33 -23.08 -3.44
CA GLN A 132 9.31 -24.47 -3.91
C GLN A 132 10.01 -24.63 -5.27
N ALA A 133 9.75 -23.71 -6.21
CA ALA A 133 10.41 -23.70 -7.51
C ALA A 133 11.94 -23.50 -7.40
N ALA A 134 12.36 -22.63 -6.48
CA ALA A 134 13.76 -22.39 -6.15
C ALA A 134 14.42 -23.67 -5.59
N VAL A 135 13.76 -24.32 -4.64
CA VAL A 135 14.20 -25.58 -4.03
C VAL A 135 14.33 -26.73 -5.05
N ASN A 136 13.44 -26.75 -6.03
CA ASN A 136 13.43 -27.72 -7.14
C ASN A 136 14.40 -27.35 -8.28
N ASN A 137 15.18 -26.27 -8.12
CA ASN A 137 16.12 -25.75 -9.13
C ASN A 137 15.47 -25.44 -10.49
N ILE A 138 14.22 -24.98 -10.51
CA ILE A 138 13.56 -24.52 -11.73
C ILE A 138 14.21 -23.21 -12.17
N LYS A 139 14.72 -23.19 -13.40
CA LYS A 139 15.39 -22.02 -14.00
C LYS A 139 14.61 -21.40 -15.16
N ASP A 140 13.52 -22.02 -15.59
CA ASP A 140 12.74 -21.51 -16.71
C ASP A 140 12.02 -20.22 -16.30
N LYS A 141 12.33 -19.15 -17.03
CA LYS A 141 11.74 -17.82 -16.81
C LYS A 141 10.22 -17.86 -16.94
N LYS A 142 9.67 -18.61 -17.91
CA LYS A 142 8.22 -18.63 -18.15
C LYS A 142 7.45 -19.24 -16.98
N GLN A 143 7.91 -20.39 -16.48
CA GLN A 143 7.30 -21.05 -15.33
C GLN A 143 7.35 -20.17 -14.07
N LEU A 144 8.49 -19.51 -13.81
CA LEU A 144 8.60 -18.59 -12.67
C LEU A 144 7.68 -17.36 -12.81
N GLN A 145 7.49 -16.87 -14.03
CA GLN A 145 6.57 -15.77 -14.31
C GLN A 145 5.10 -16.18 -14.19
N GLU A 146 4.75 -17.41 -14.60
CA GLU A 146 3.41 -17.97 -14.39
C GLU A 146 3.08 -18.06 -12.90
N ILE A 147 4.01 -18.55 -12.08
CA ILE A 147 3.85 -18.59 -10.61
C ILE A 147 3.61 -17.17 -10.02
N LEU A 148 4.28 -16.15 -10.57
CA LEU A 148 4.13 -14.77 -10.11
C LEU A 148 2.83 -14.09 -10.55
N LYS A 149 2.13 -14.67 -11.52
CA LYS A 149 0.84 -14.20 -12.03
C LYS A 149 -0.32 -14.98 -11.46
N ASP A 150 -0.11 -16.26 -11.19
CA ASP A 150 -1.13 -17.14 -10.67
C ASP A 150 -1.59 -16.67 -9.28
N ASN A 151 -2.89 -16.74 -9.07
CA ASN A 151 -3.60 -16.40 -7.83
C ASN A 151 -3.09 -15.11 -7.16
N PRO A 152 -3.29 -13.93 -7.78
CA PRO A 152 -2.87 -12.67 -7.19
C PRO A 152 -3.57 -12.41 -5.85
N PRO A 153 -2.86 -11.88 -4.85
CA PRO A 153 -3.47 -11.36 -3.64
C PRO A 153 -4.57 -10.34 -3.91
N ILE A 154 -5.50 -10.23 -2.96
CA ILE A 154 -6.69 -9.36 -3.07
C ILE A 154 -6.29 -7.91 -3.38
N ASP A 155 -5.26 -7.38 -2.73
CA ASP A 155 -4.82 -6.01 -2.94
C ASP A 155 -4.09 -5.78 -4.27
N ILE A 156 -3.45 -6.81 -4.84
CA ILE A 156 -2.86 -6.76 -6.17
C ILE A 156 -3.95 -6.82 -7.23
N ALA A 157 -4.92 -7.74 -7.10
CA ALA A 157 -6.04 -7.83 -8.02
C ALA A 157 -6.85 -6.52 -8.04
N LEU A 158 -7.16 -5.96 -6.86
CA LEU A 158 -7.92 -4.71 -6.77
C LEU A 158 -7.13 -3.49 -7.25
N PHE A 159 -5.87 -3.32 -6.84
CA PHE A 159 -5.13 -2.07 -7.05
C PHE A 159 -4.04 -2.13 -8.11
N GLY A 160 -3.83 -3.30 -8.71
CA GLY A 160 -2.83 -3.56 -9.73
C GLY A 160 -1.41 -3.71 -9.18
N ARG A 161 -0.53 -4.24 -10.02
CA ARG A 161 0.92 -4.30 -9.84
C ARG A 161 1.60 -3.77 -11.09
N MET A 162 2.51 -2.80 -10.93
CA MET A 162 3.34 -2.31 -12.03
C MET A 162 4.81 -2.60 -11.73
N LEU A 163 5.49 -3.24 -12.67
CA LEU A 163 6.93 -3.49 -12.65
C LEU A 163 7.55 -2.94 -13.94
N ALA A 164 8.32 -1.85 -13.81
CA ALA A 164 8.96 -1.21 -14.96
C ALA A 164 10.02 -2.07 -15.64
N ASP A 165 10.67 -2.98 -14.89
CA ASP A 165 11.74 -3.84 -15.40
C ASP A 165 11.24 -4.94 -16.34
N ASP A 166 10.02 -5.44 -16.12
CA ASP A 166 9.39 -6.47 -16.96
C ASP A 166 7.86 -6.30 -16.95
N ALA A 167 7.33 -5.68 -18.00
CA ALA A 167 5.91 -5.41 -18.14
C ALA A 167 5.05 -6.69 -18.20
N SER A 168 5.64 -7.85 -18.50
CA SER A 168 4.91 -9.11 -18.48
C SER A 168 4.40 -9.45 -17.08
N LEU A 169 5.02 -8.96 -16.01
CA LEU A 169 4.61 -9.19 -14.61
C LEU A 169 3.60 -8.16 -14.09
N ASN A 170 3.15 -7.24 -14.95
CA ASN A 170 2.10 -6.30 -14.58
C ASN A 170 0.77 -7.01 -14.36
N GLU A 171 0.01 -6.51 -13.40
CA GLU A 171 -1.36 -6.91 -13.14
C GLU A 171 -2.23 -5.65 -13.20
N ASP A 172 -3.28 -5.69 -14.02
CA ASP A 172 -4.19 -4.57 -14.14
C ASP A 172 -5.10 -4.47 -12.90
N ALA A 173 -5.45 -3.24 -12.53
CA ALA A 173 -6.31 -3.00 -11.37
C ALA A 173 -7.77 -3.20 -11.76
N SER A 174 -8.50 -4.04 -11.02
CA SER A 174 -9.96 -4.17 -11.18
C SER A 174 -10.76 -3.10 -10.41
N SER A 175 -10.10 -2.23 -9.64
CA SER A 175 -10.74 -1.12 -8.92
C SER A 175 -10.21 0.27 -9.29
N GLN A 176 -11.13 1.23 -9.28
CA GLN A 176 -10.85 2.65 -9.44
C GLN A 176 -11.18 3.37 -8.14
N VAL A 177 -10.23 4.09 -7.55
CA VAL A 177 -10.44 4.87 -6.32
C VAL A 177 -10.10 6.32 -6.62
N ALA A 178 -11.08 7.21 -6.48
CA ALA A 178 -10.90 8.63 -6.74
C ALA A 178 -10.11 9.32 -5.61
N HIS A 179 -9.55 10.47 -5.92
CA HIS A 179 -9.15 11.41 -4.87
C HIS A 179 -10.41 11.87 -4.15
N ALA A 180 -10.40 11.85 -2.81
CA ALA A 180 -11.49 12.41 -2.05
C ALA A 180 -11.30 13.93 -1.97
N ILE A 181 -12.37 14.68 -2.22
CA ILE A 181 -12.37 16.15 -2.17
C ILE A 181 -13.48 16.64 -1.25
N SER A 182 -13.30 17.80 -0.62
CA SER A 182 -14.34 18.39 0.22
C SER A 182 -15.58 18.76 -0.61
N THR A 183 -16.77 18.69 -0.02
CA THR A 183 -18.04 19.10 -0.64
C THR A 183 -18.25 20.61 -0.62
N HIS A 184 -17.46 21.33 0.16
CA HIS A 184 -17.45 22.78 0.29
C HIS A 184 -16.03 23.35 0.08
N ALA A 185 -15.94 24.67 -0.12
CA ALA A 185 -14.66 25.37 -0.12
C ALA A 185 -13.97 25.26 1.26
N ILE A 186 -12.66 25.27 1.28
CA ILE A 186 -11.87 25.28 2.52
C ILE A 186 -11.00 26.53 2.61
N ARG A 187 -10.62 26.85 3.84
CA ARG A 187 -9.49 27.73 4.13
C ARG A 187 -8.50 26.94 4.96
N THR A 188 -7.23 27.05 4.59
CA THR A 188 -6.16 26.47 5.41
C THR A 188 -5.98 27.33 6.65
N GLU A 189 -5.86 26.66 7.79
CA GLU A 189 -5.60 27.26 9.09
C GLU A 189 -4.19 26.89 9.55
N PHE A 190 -3.63 27.72 10.43
CA PHE A 190 -2.26 27.59 10.92
C PHE A 190 -2.29 27.41 12.43
N ASP A 191 -1.64 26.36 12.91
CA ASP A 191 -1.39 26.11 14.32
C ASP A 191 0.06 26.52 14.64
N TYR A 192 0.22 27.52 15.50
CA TYR A 192 1.52 27.97 15.99
C TYR A 192 1.81 27.29 17.32
N TYR A 193 2.86 26.47 17.36
CA TYR A 193 3.23 25.71 18.54
C TYR A 193 4.67 25.97 18.95
N THR A 194 4.92 25.81 20.24
CA THR A 194 6.23 25.87 20.86
C THR A 194 6.60 24.50 21.42
N ALA A 195 7.89 24.21 21.48
CA ALA A 195 8.43 23.17 22.36
C ALA A 195 9.26 23.86 23.44
N VAL A 196 8.93 23.60 24.70
CA VAL A 196 9.64 24.12 25.87
C VAL A 196 10.79 23.18 26.21
N ASP A 197 11.92 23.75 26.63
CA ASP A 197 13.04 22.99 27.20
C ASP A 197 12.90 22.95 28.72
N ASP A 198 12.62 21.77 29.28
CA ASP A 198 12.38 21.61 30.72
C ASP A 198 13.65 21.85 31.57
N LEU A 199 14.86 21.87 30.97
CA LEU A 199 16.13 22.06 31.66
C LEU A 199 16.77 23.44 31.41
N SER A 200 16.05 24.39 30.81
CA SER A 200 16.60 25.73 30.57
C SER A 200 16.88 26.49 31.87
N THR A 201 17.97 27.26 31.89
CA THR A 201 18.34 28.11 33.03
C THR A 201 17.47 29.36 33.10
N GLU A 202 17.20 29.88 34.30
CA GLU A 202 16.28 31.03 34.52
C GLU A 202 16.62 32.28 33.69
N ASP A 203 17.90 32.51 33.38
CA ASP A 203 18.35 33.61 32.52
C ASP A 203 17.98 33.45 31.02
N ASN A 204 17.58 32.24 30.59
CA ASN A 204 17.15 31.89 29.23
C ASN A 204 15.69 31.38 29.17
N ASN A 205 14.92 31.44 30.26
CA ASN A 205 13.57 30.87 30.41
C ASN A 205 12.45 31.56 29.60
N ALA A 206 12.76 32.57 28.78
CA ALA A 206 11.78 33.24 27.92
C ALA A 206 11.75 32.69 26.48
N GLY A 207 12.66 31.78 26.12
CA GLY A 207 12.79 31.26 24.76
C GLY A 207 12.06 29.93 24.57
N ALA A 208 11.14 29.86 23.61
CA ALA A 208 10.71 28.58 23.07
C ALA A 208 11.93 27.85 22.49
N GLY A 209 12.24 26.64 22.99
CA GLY A 209 13.34 25.81 22.46
C GLY A 209 13.15 25.45 20.99
N MET A 210 11.90 25.44 20.52
CA MET A 210 11.54 25.42 19.11
C MET A 210 10.22 26.18 18.90
N LEU A 211 10.13 26.91 17.78
CA LEU A 211 8.88 27.44 17.23
C LEU A 211 8.56 26.68 15.93
N GLY A 212 7.29 26.33 15.74
CA GLY A 212 6.83 25.69 14.52
C GLY A 212 5.43 26.15 14.13
N THR A 213 5.10 25.90 12.86
CA THR A 213 3.75 26.10 12.33
C THR A 213 3.31 24.84 11.62
N ILE A 214 2.09 24.39 11.89
CA ILE A 214 1.44 23.30 11.17
C ILE A 214 0.19 23.84 10.49
N GLU A 215 0.08 23.55 9.19
CA GLU A 215 -1.16 23.78 8.46
C GLU A 215 -2.15 22.63 8.65
N TYR A 216 -3.42 22.98 8.80
CA TYR A 216 -4.53 22.02 8.91
C TYR A 216 -5.81 22.59 8.27
N ASN A 217 -6.80 21.72 8.08
CA ASN A 217 -8.17 22.12 7.78
C ASN A 217 -9.17 21.11 8.35
N SER A 218 -10.44 21.50 8.41
CA SER A 218 -11.56 20.58 8.63
C SER A 218 -12.38 20.49 7.34
N SER A 219 -12.93 19.32 7.05
CA SER A 219 -13.70 19.16 5.81
C SER A 219 -14.69 18.00 5.83
N THR A 220 -15.80 18.18 5.12
CA THR A 220 -16.70 17.11 4.74
C THR A 220 -16.30 16.58 3.37
N LEU A 221 -15.71 15.39 3.31
CA LEU A 221 -15.14 14.77 2.11
C LEU A 221 -16.20 13.94 1.38
N TYR A 222 -16.25 14.09 0.05
CA TYR A 222 -16.86 13.11 -0.84
C TYR A 222 -15.81 12.09 -1.28
N ARG A 223 -16.13 10.81 -1.09
CA ARG A 223 -15.27 9.66 -1.44
C ARG A 223 -16.00 8.80 -2.46
N TYR A 224 -15.26 8.32 -3.45
CA TYR A 224 -15.79 7.45 -4.50
C TYR A 224 -14.79 6.35 -4.87
N ALA A 225 -15.31 5.14 -5.04
CA ALA A 225 -14.60 4.01 -5.63
C ALA A 225 -15.54 3.17 -6.49
N ASN A 226 -14.99 2.47 -7.47
CA ASN A 226 -15.67 1.51 -8.32
C ASN A 226 -14.84 0.22 -8.38
N VAL A 227 -15.52 -0.93 -8.48
CA VAL A 227 -14.89 -2.22 -8.79
C VAL A 227 -15.57 -2.86 -9.99
N ALA A 228 -14.79 -3.22 -11.01
CA ALA A 228 -15.21 -4.07 -12.10
C ALA A 228 -15.29 -5.54 -11.61
N VAL A 229 -16.44 -5.93 -11.07
CA VAL A 229 -16.64 -7.23 -10.40
C VAL A 229 -16.35 -8.41 -11.33
N HIS A 230 -16.66 -8.26 -12.62
CA HIS A 230 -16.39 -9.28 -13.63
C HIS A 230 -14.89 -9.54 -13.83
N GLU A 231 -14.08 -8.48 -13.96
CA GLU A 231 -12.61 -8.61 -14.03
C GLU A 231 -12.03 -9.12 -12.71
N PHE A 232 -12.53 -8.61 -11.58
CA PHE A 232 -12.06 -9.02 -10.26
C PHE A 232 -12.31 -10.51 -9.99
N SER A 233 -13.49 -11.02 -10.37
CA SER A 233 -13.81 -12.46 -10.29
C SER A 233 -12.84 -13.30 -11.13
N HIS A 234 -12.56 -12.86 -12.36
CA HIS A 234 -11.64 -13.55 -13.26
C HIS A 234 -10.21 -13.60 -12.70
N GLN A 235 -9.74 -12.51 -12.09
CA GLN A 235 -8.43 -12.47 -11.41
C GLN A 235 -8.35 -13.41 -10.20
N LEU A 236 -9.48 -13.73 -9.57
CA LEU A 236 -9.59 -14.69 -8.47
C LEU A 236 -10.03 -16.09 -8.93
N SER A 237 -9.71 -16.44 -10.19
CA SER A 237 -10.01 -17.75 -10.80
C SER A 237 -11.50 -18.13 -10.75
N ASP A 238 -12.38 -17.13 -10.90
CA ASP A 238 -13.84 -17.26 -10.86
C ASP A 238 -14.41 -17.91 -9.59
N ASN A 239 -13.66 -17.84 -8.49
CA ASN A 239 -14.15 -18.26 -7.19
C ASN A 239 -15.15 -17.22 -6.64
N LYS A 240 -16.43 -17.56 -6.73
CA LYS A 240 -17.53 -16.70 -6.28
C LYS A 240 -17.46 -16.36 -4.80
N GLU A 241 -17.10 -17.32 -3.95
CA GLU A 241 -17.06 -17.11 -2.49
C GLU A 241 -15.92 -16.16 -2.11
N SER A 242 -14.72 -16.40 -2.63
CA SER A 242 -13.57 -15.51 -2.45
C SER A 242 -13.84 -14.10 -2.98
N THR A 243 -14.50 -13.99 -4.14
CA THR A 243 -14.87 -12.69 -4.72
C THR A 243 -15.84 -11.93 -3.82
N ILE A 244 -16.89 -12.59 -3.30
CA ILE A 244 -17.87 -11.96 -2.41
C ILE A 244 -17.21 -11.51 -1.10
N ASN A 245 -16.38 -12.36 -0.48
CA ASN A 245 -15.69 -12.05 0.76
C ASN A 245 -14.71 -10.88 0.57
N ALA A 246 -13.95 -10.87 -0.53
CA ALA A 246 -13.03 -9.78 -0.84
C ALA A 246 -13.76 -8.45 -1.16
N LEU A 247 -14.92 -8.50 -1.82
CA LEU A 247 -15.74 -7.31 -2.06
C LEU A 247 -16.35 -6.75 -0.75
N ARG A 248 -16.78 -7.62 0.17
CA ARG A 248 -17.22 -7.19 1.51
C ARG A 248 -16.09 -6.50 2.25
N LEU A 249 -14.91 -7.13 2.28
CA LEU A 249 -13.72 -6.54 2.89
C LEU A 249 -13.33 -5.21 2.23
N PHE A 250 -13.50 -5.08 0.91
CA PHE A 250 -13.28 -3.81 0.19
C PHE A 250 -14.25 -2.71 0.65
N ILE A 251 -15.54 -3.02 0.77
CA ILE A 251 -16.56 -2.07 1.25
C ILE A 251 -16.28 -1.65 2.69
N GLU A 252 -15.95 -2.61 3.56
CA GLU A 252 -15.61 -2.36 4.96
C GLU A 252 -14.35 -1.50 5.09
N ALA A 253 -13.28 -1.84 4.35
CA ALA A 253 -12.06 -1.05 4.33
C ALA A 253 -12.31 0.35 3.75
N PHE A 254 -13.16 0.48 2.74
CA PHE A 254 -13.54 1.78 2.21
C PHE A 254 -14.25 2.61 3.27
N ALA A 255 -15.20 2.05 4.01
CA ALA A 255 -15.93 2.78 5.04
C ALA A 255 -15.09 3.10 6.28
N ASN A 256 -14.32 2.12 6.78
CA ASN A 256 -13.71 2.15 8.11
C ASN A 256 -12.23 2.56 8.11
N ALA A 257 -11.49 2.34 7.02
CA ALA A 257 -10.06 2.63 7.03
C ALA A 257 -9.80 4.14 6.93
N MET A 258 -8.97 4.67 7.84
CA MET A 258 -8.60 6.09 7.90
C MET A 258 -7.10 6.31 7.70
N PRO A 259 -6.68 7.36 6.97
CA PRO A 259 -5.29 7.77 6.91
C PRO A 259 -4.75 8.20 8.26
N THR A 260 -3.54 7.73 8.60
CA THR A 260 -2.91 7.96 9.90
C THR A 260 -1.99 9.20 9.92
N GLY A 261 -2.04 10.02 8.87
CA GLY A 261 -1.23 11.24 8.78
C GLY A 261 -1.56 12.19 9.93
N LYS A 262 -0.55 12.51 10.77
CA LYS A 262 -0.70 13.41 11.92
C LYS A 262 -1.85 13.03 12.88
N VAL A 263 -2.28 11.77 12.88
CA VAL A 263 -3.41 11.30 13.71
C VAL A 263 -3.15 11.51 15.20
N ASN A 264 -1.93 11.25 15.69
CA ASN A 264 -1.59 11.40 17.11
C ASN A 264 -1.73 12.83 17.64
N THR A 265 -1.66 13.84 16.78
CA THR A 265 -1.78 15.25 17.17
C THR A 265 -3.17 15.84 16.90
N PHE A 266 -3.99 15.22 16.04
CA PHE A 266 -5.29 15.75 15.62
C PHE A 266 -6.49 14.84 15.91
N ALA A 267 -6.28 13.60 16.38
CA ALA A 267 -7.33 12.65 16.77
C ALA A 267 -8.52 12.60 15.80
N ASN A 268 -8.25 12.13 14.57
CA ASN A 268 -9.18 12.24 13.43
C ASN A 268 -9.76 10.89 12.95
N GLN A 269 -9.68 9.86 13.79
CA GLN A 269 -10.24 8.52 13.51
C GLN A 269 -11.68 8.39 14.00
#